data_AF-A0A8I2G6E7-F1
#
_entry.id   AF-A0A8I2G6E7-F1
#
_cell.length_a   1.000
_cell.length_b   1.000
_cell.length_c   1.000
_cell.angle_alpha   90.00
_cell.angle_beta   90.00
_cell.angle_gamma   90.00
#
_symmetry.space_group_name_H-M   'P 1'
#
loop_
_entity.id
_entity.type
_entity.pdbx_description
1 polymer ?
#
loop_
_entity_poly.entity_id
_entity_poly.type
_entity_poly.pdbx_seq_one_letter_code
_entity_poly.pdbx_strand_id
1 'polypeptide(L)'
;MAKIYISSTYEDLKKEREAAAQAVRRLGHTTIAMEDDVAADKRPLDKCLEDVRNCDAYIGIFAWRYGHIPKGHKRSITHLEYEEAKKAGKECLIFLLDAKAPWPVEKVDKGEAGEKIDRLRSQLQENHTVSFFANYGELSGLPIGRISHRLLSMRQ
;
A
#
# COMPACT_ATOMS: atom_id res chain seq x y z
N MET A 1 15.68 -10.30 8.61
CA MET A 1 15.34 -9.49 7.42
C MET A 1 13.94 -9.90 6.97
N ALA A 2 13.01 -8.95 6.91
CA ALA A 2 11.61 -9.18 6.54
C ALA A 2 11.34 -8.75 5.10
N LYS A 3 10.41 -9.43 4.42
CA LYS A 3 9.89 -9.09 3.10
C LYS A 3 8.63 -8.24 3.25
N ILE A 4 8.68 -7.00 2.78
CA ILE A 4 7.58 -6.04 2.93
C ILE A 4 6.94 -5.79 1.57
N TYR A 5 5.65 -6.10 1.43
CA TYR A 5 4.90 -5.79 0.22
C TYR A 5 4.39 -4.35 0.26
N ILE A 6 4.70 -3.54 -0.77
CA ILE A 6 4.21 -2.16 -0.87
C ILE A 6 3.12 -2.09 -1.93
N SER A 7 1.91 -1.74 -1.50
CA SER A 7 0.73 -1.59 -2.34
C SER A 7 0.29 -0.12 -2.39
N SER A 8 0.02 0.36 -3.61
CA SER A 8 -0.53 1.69 -3.88
C SER A 8 -1.05 1.72 -5.32
N THR A 9 -1.83 2.74 -5.67
CA THR A 9 -1.89 3.14 -7.07
C THR A 9 -0.51 3.65 -7.52
N TYR A 10 -0.18 3.51 -8.81
CA TYR A 10 1.18 3.80 -9.28
C TYR A 10 1.34 5.23 -9.78
N GLU A 11 0.55 5.64 -10.78
CA GLU A 11 0.76 6.91 -11.50
C GLU A 11 0.74 8.16 -10.61
N ASP A 12 -0.14 8.20 -9.62
CA ASP A 12 -0.31 9.33 -8.73
C ASP A 12 0.68 9.34 -7.56
N LEU A 13 1.16 8.17 -7.12
CA LEU A 13 1.90 7.95 -5.88
C LEU A 13 3.36 7.47 -6.08
N LYS A 14 3.95 7.66 -7.27
CA LYS A 14 5.33 7.19 -7.55
C LYS A 14 6.35 7.65 -6.49
N LYS A 15 6.27 8.92 -6.06
CA LYS A 15 7.22 9.51 -5.10
C LYS A 15 6.99 8.94 -3.69
N GLU A 16 5.74 8.78 -3.32
CA GLU A 16 5.31 8.24 -2.03
C GLU A 16 5.74 6.79 -1.87
N ARG A 17 5.56 6.00 -2.93
CA ARG A 17 5.98 4.61 -3.02
C ARG A 17 7.49 4.46 -2.89
N GLU A 18 8.26 5.26 -3.64
CA GLU A 18 9.72 5.29 -3.57
C GLU A 18 10.21 5.67 -2.16
N ALA A 19 9.61 6.69 -1.54
CA ALA A 19 9.95 7.10 -0.18
C ALA A 19 9.73 5.97 0.85
N ALA A 20 8.60 5.27 0.76
CA ALA A 20 8.32 4.11 1.60
C ALA A 20 9.30 2.96 1.35
N ALA A 21 9.60 2.65 0.09
CA ALA A 21 10.57 1.61 -0.28
C ALA A 21 11.96 1.90 0.28
N GLN A 22 12.43 3.14 0.16
CA GLN A 22 13.71 3.57 0.73
C GLN A 22 13.73 3.45 2.25
N ALA A 23 12.63 3.82 2.92
CA ALA A 23 12.53 3.71 4.38
C ALA A 23 12.58 2.24 4.85
N VAL A 24 11.89 1.33 4.16
CA VAL A 24 11.97 -0.11 4.39
C VAL A 24 13.42 -0.62 4.21
N ARG A 25 14.08 -0.23 3.11
CA ARG A 25 15.46 -0.64 2.81
C ARG A 25 16.46 -0.12 3.85
N ARG A 26 16.31 1.14 4.32
CA ARG A 26 17.14 1.73 5.39
C ARG A 26 17.05 0.97 6.71
N LEU A 27 15.93 0.28 6.96
CA LEU A 27 15.73 -0.55 8.16
C LEU A 27 16.23 -2.00 7.99
N GLY A 28 16.89 -2.32 6.87
CA GLY A 28 17.45 -3.65 6.62
C GLY A 28 16.40 -4.69 6.24
N HIS A 29 15.28 -4.26 5.66
CA HIS A 29 14.24 -5.12 5.12
C HIS A 29 14.25 -5.10 3.59
N THR A 30 13.67 -6.12 2.96
CA THR A 30 13.52 -6.18 1.50
C THR A 30 12.12 -5.73 1.11
N THR A 31 12.04 -5.04 -0.04
CA THR A 31 10.77 -4.63 -0.63
C THR A 31 10.34 -5.65 -1.66
N ILE A 32 9.05 -5.98 -1.67
CA ILE A 32 8.38 -6.61 -2.82
C ILE A 32 7.51 -5.54 -3.44
N ALA A 33 7.85 -5.13 -4.66
CA ALA A 33 7.21 -4.01 -5.32
C ALA A 33 7.08 -4.29 -6.81
N MET A 34 6.03 -3.76 -7.45
CA MET A 34 5.77 -3.99 -8.88
C MET A 34 6.94 -3.57 -9.78
N GLU A 35 7.71 -2.56 -9.36
CA GLU A 35 8.86 -1.98 -10.05
C GLU A 35 10.12 -2.85 -10.03
N ASP A 36 10.21 -3.81 -9.10
CA ASP A 36 11.37 -4.71 -9.01
C ASP A 36 11.30 -5.83 -10.09
N ASP A 37 10.15 -6.00 -10.76
CA ASP A 37 9.95 -6.93 -11.89
C ASP A 37 10.15 -6.21 -13.24
N VAL A 38 11.39 -6.20 -13.75
CA VAL A 38 11.79 -5.56 -15.02
C VAL A 38 11.10 -6.13 -16.28
N ALA A 39 10.35 -7.24 -16.17
CA ALA A 39 9.94 -8.06 -17.30
C ALA A 39 8.46 -7.96 -17.74
N ALA A 40 7.62 -7.12 -17.13
CA ALA A 40 6.21 -7.01 -17.54
C ALA A 40 5.61 -5.62 -17.34
N ASP A 41 5.20 -4.98 -18.45
CA ASP A 41 4.42 -3.71 -18.44
C ASP A 41 3.13 -3.78 -17.61
N LYS A 42 2.64 -4.98 -17.30
CA LYS A 42 1.58 -5.26 -16.32
C LYS A 42 1.85 -6.59 -15.62
N ARG A 43 2.07 -6.58 -14.31
CA ARG A 43 2.13 -7.82 -13.51
C ARG A 43 0.73 -8.47 -13.43
N PRO A 44 0.62 -9.79 -13.64
CA PRO A 44 -0.63 -10.51 -13.43
C PRO A 44 -1.11 -10.35 -11.98
N LEU A 45 -2.43 -10.13 -11.80
CA LEU A 45 -3.04 -9.99 -10.47
C LEU A 45 -2.67 -11.16 -9.55
N ASP A 46 -2.71 -12.39 -10.07
CA ASP A 46 -2.42 -13.60 -9.28
C ASP A 46 -1.01 -13.57 -8.66
N LYS A 47 -0.03 -13.03 -9.38
CA LYS A 47 1.35 -12.86 -8.88
C LYS A 47 1.40 -11.83 -7.75
N CYS A 48 0.68 -10.71 -7.89
CA CYS A 48 0.57 -9.72 -6.81
C CYS A 48 -0.07 -10.31 -5.55
N LEU A 49 -1.15 -11.08 -5.70
CA LEU A 49 -1.81 -11.72 -4.56
C LEU A 49 -0.94 -12.81 -3.92
N GLU A 50 -0.16 -13.55 -4.71
CA GLU A 50 0.81 -14.50 -4.21
C GLU A 50 1.93 -13.82 -3.40
N ASP A 51 2.48 -12.73 -3.91
CA ASP A 51 3.50 -11.95 -3.21
C ASP A 51 2.97 -11.39 -1.88
N VAL A 52 1.73 -10.91 -1.87
CA VAL A 52 1.04 -10.49 -0.63
C VAL A 52 0.89 -11.66 0.35
N ARG A 53 0.52 -12.86 -0.10
CA ARG A 53 0.48 -14.04 0.77
C ARG A 53 1.85 -14.43 1.32
N ASN A 54 2.91 -14.17 0.58
CA ASN A 54 4.27 -14.60 0.89
C ASN A 54 5.16 -13.52 1.56
N CYS A 55 4.62 -12.32 1.80
CA CYS A 55 5.32 -11.27 2.55
C CYS A 55 5.23 -11.48 4.07
N ASP A 56 6.14 -10.85 4.81
CA ASP A 56 6.09 -10.80 6.28
C ASP A 56 5.14 -9.68 6.75
N ALA A 57 5.05 -8.56 6.02
CA ALA A 57 4.11 -7.47 6.30
C ALA A 57 3.66 -6.75 5.01
N TYR A 58 2.52 -6.08 5.11
CA TYR A 58 1.89 -5.30 4.06
C TYR A 58 1.91 -3.81 4.40
N ILE A 59 2.35 -2.99 3.45
CA ILE A 59 2.22 -1.53 3.49
C ILE A 59 1.22 -1.11 2.41
N GLY A 60 0.14 -0.44 2.80
CA GLY A 60 -0.83 0.15 1.89
C GLY A 60 -0.78 1.67 1.93
N ILE A 61 -0.51 2.31 0.79
CA ILE A 61 -0.47 3.77 0.65
C ILE A 61 -1.64 4.21 -0.23
N PHE A 62 -2.53 5.05 0.31
CA PHE A 62 -3.75 5.45 -0.36
C PHE A 62 -3.93 6.97 -0.37
N ALA A 63 -4.08 7.53 -1.57
CA ALA A 63 -4.57 8.90 -1.77
C ALA A 63 -6.03 8.85 -2.22
N TRP A 64 -6.34 9.47 -3.36
CA TRP A 64 -7.69 9.72 -3.84
C TRP A 64 -8.00 9.03 -5.18
N ARG A 65 -7.18 8.07 -5.59
CA ARG A 65 -7.48 7.15 -6.69
C ARG A 65 -7.89 5.80 -6.16
N TYR A 66 -8.98 5.25 -6.68
CA TYR A 66 -9.34 3.86 -6.43
C TYR A 66 -8.46 2.91 -7.25
N GLY A 67 -8.07 3.34 -8.45
CA GLY A 67 -7.16 2.61 -9.32
C GLY A 67 -7.87 1.63 -10.27
N HIS A 68 -7.06 0.81 -10.95
CA HIS A 68 -7.54 -0.07 -12.02
C HIS A 68 -8.28 -1.30 -11.46
N ILE A 69 -9.49 -1.55 -11.98
CA ILE A 69 -10.26 -2.77 -11.73
C ILE A 69 -9.93 -3.78 -12.85
N PRO A 70 -9.30 -4.92 -12.52
CA PRO A 70 -8.99 -5.95 -13.50
C PRO A 70 -10.28 -6.59 -14.05
N LYS A 71 -10.24 -7.03 -15.31
CA LYS A 71 -11.39 -7.65 -15.99
C LYS A 71 -11.92 -8.83 -15.18
N GLY A 72 -13.23 -8.87 -14.95
CA GLY A 72 -13.89 -9.92 -14.17
C GLY A 72 -13.94 -9.66 -12.66
N HIS A 73 -13.33 -8.58 -12.16
CA HIS A 73 -13.38 -8.18 -10.76
C HIS A 73 -14.26 -6.95 -10.55
N LYS A 74 -14.66 -6.72 -9.29
CA LYS A 74 -15.44 -5.53 -8.86
C LYS A 74 -14.61 -4.49 -8.12
N ARG A 75 -13.39 -4.86 -7.73
CA ARG A 75 -12.47 -4.10 -6.87
C ARG A 75 -11.16 -3.85 -7.58
N SER A 76 -10.50 -2.75 -7.25
CA SER A 76 -9.20 -2.41 -7.83
C SER A 76 -8.11 -3.37 -7.37
N ILE A 77 -7.00 -3.44 -8.11
CA ILE A 77 -5.83 -4.26 -7.76
C ILE A 77 -5.38 -3.97 -6.32
N THR A 78 -5.16 -2.69 -5.98
CA THR A 78 -4.75 -2.26 -4.63
C THR A 78 -5.75 -2.67 -3.54
N HIS A 79 -7.06 -2.61 -3.83
CA HIS A 79 -8.08 -3.08 -2.89
C HIS A 79 -8.00 -4.61 -2.71
N LEU A 80 -7.83 -5.37 -3.79
CA LEU A 80 -7.69 -6.82 -3.75
C LEU A 80 -6.43 -7.26 -2.99
N GLU A 81 -5.31 -6.55 -3.18
CA GLU A 81 -4.07 -6.78 -2.43
C GLU A 81 -4.28 -6.55 -0.93
N TYR A 82 -4.96 -5.47 -0.54
CA TYR A 82 -5.31 -5.23 0.87
C TYR A 82 -6.20 -6.34 1.45
N GLU A 83 -7.23 -6.77 0.72
CA GLU A 83 -8.10 -7.84 1.18
C GLU A 83 -7.36 -9.18 1.35
N GLU A 84 -6.44 -9.48 0.43
CA GLU A 84 -5.61 -10.68 0.52
C GLU A 84 -4.64 -10.61 1.69
N ALA A 85 -4.04 -9.44 1.96
CA ALA A 85 -3.19 -9.23 3.14
C ALA A 85 -3.97 -9.49 4.43
N LYS A 86 -5.20 -8.96 4.52
CA LYS A 86 -6.08 -9.17 5.67
C LYS A 86 -6.48 -10.64 5.81
N LYS A 87 -6.84 -11.29 4.71
CA LYS A 87 -7.21 -12.72 4.67
C LYS A 87 -6.04 -13.62 5.08
N ALA A 88 -4.83 -13.29 4.68
CA ALA A 88 -3.61 -14.01 5.02
C ALA A 88 -3.04 -13.63 6.41
N GLY A 89 -3.75 -12.81 7.20
CA GLY A 89 -3.35 -12.44 8.56
C GLY A 89 -2.09 -11.58 8.62
N LYS A 90 -1.76 -10.85 7.55
CA LYS A 90 -0.56 -10.01 7.48
C LYS A 90 -0.70 -8.80 8.39
N GLU A 91 0.41 -8.38 9.00
CA GLU A 91 0.48 -7.07 9.61
C GLU A 91 0.32 -6.00 8.52
N CYS A 92 -0.74 -5.20 8.63
CA CYS A 92 -1.09 -4.17 7.66
C CYS A 92 -0.75 -2.79 8.23
N LEU A 93 0.21 -2.10 7.62
CA LEU A 93 0.51 -0.71 7.89
C LEU A 93 -0.14 0.16 6.83
N ILE A 94 -1.08 1.01 7.27
CA ILE A 94 -1.91 1.78 6.36
C ILE A 94 -1.56 3.26 6.45
N PHE A 95 -1.23 3.85 5.31
CA PHE A 95 -0.90 5.25 5.13
C PHE A 95 -1.93 5.92 4.26
N LEU A 96 -2.59 6.94 4.78
CA LEU A 96 -3.60 7.71 4.06
C LEU A 96 -3.10 9.13 3.82
N LEU A 97 -3.25 9.64 2.60
CA LEU A 97 -3.05 11.06 2.37
C LEU A 97 -4.05 11.84 3.23
N ASP A 98 -3.58 12.82 3.99
CA ASP A 98 -4.44 13.70 4.79
C ASP A 98 -5.43 14.43 3.88
N ALA A 99 -6.70 14.54 4.30
CA ALA A 99 -7.73 15.20 3.49
C ALA A 99 -7.51 16.70 3.30
N LYS A 100 -6.65 17.32 4.12
CA LYS A 100 -6.24 18.72 4.02
C LYS A 100 -4.94 18.90 3.24
N ALA A 101 -4.26 17.81 2.86
CA ALA A 101 -3.02 17.90 2.10
C ALA A 101 -3.26 18.46 0.70
N PRO A 102 -2.32 19.25 0.16
CA PRO A 102 -2.42 19.69 -1.23
C PRO A 102 -2.30 18.46 -2.15
N TRP A 103 -3.34 18.21 -2.95
CA TRP A 103 -3.36 17.11 -3.92
C TRP A 103 -3.91 17.57 -5.27
N PRO A 104 -3.27 17.21 -6.40
CA PRO A 104 -3.77 17.61 -7.71
C PRO A 104 -5.13 16.97 -8.03
N VAL A 105 -6.09 17.79 -8.50
CA VAL A 105 -7.46 17.36 -8.78
C VAL A 105 -7.52 16.29 -9.87
N GLU A 106 -6.58 16.29 -10.80
CA GLU A 106 -6.43 15.27 -11.85
C GLU A 106 -6.00 13.90 -11.30
N LYS A 107 -5.49 13.85 -10.07
CA LYS A 107 -5.15 12.63 -9.34
C LYS A 107 -6.24 12.20 -8.36
N VAL A 108 -7.46 12.70 -8.53
CA VAL A 108 -8.64 12.33 -7.75
C VAL A 108 -9.62 11.60 -8.67
N ASP A 109 -9.92 10.34 -8.37
CA ASP A 109 -10.97 9.62 -9.07
C ASP A 109 -12.34 10.20 -8.68
N LYS A 110 -13.26 10.33 -9.65
CA LYS A 110 -14.60 10.90 -9.48
C LYS A 110 -15.68 9.87 -9.82
N GLY A 111 -16.95 10.20 -9.51
CA GLY A 111 -18.08 9.30 -9.77
C GLY A 111 -17.96 7.99 -8.99
N GLU A 112 -18.32 6.87 -9.62
CA GLU A 112 -18.28 5.56 -8.97
C GLU A 112 -16.89 5.21 -8.39
N ALA A 113 -15.81 5.53 -9.10
CA ALA A 113 -14.46 5.27 -8.61
C ALA A 113 -14.11 6.15 -7.40
N GLY A 114 -14.56 7.41 -7.39
CA GLY A 114 -14.46 8.32 -6.24
C GLY A 114 -15.17 7.77 -5.00
N GLU A 115 -16.42 7.35 -5.15
CA GLU A 115 -17.18 6.72 -4.05
C GLU A 115 -16.51 5.45 -3.52
N LYS A 116 -15.87 4.66 -4.40
CA LYS A 116 -15.15 3.45 -4.00
C LYS A 116 -13.88 3.75 -3.21
N ILE A 117 -13.11 4.78 -3.57
CA ILE A 117 -11.93 5.16 -2.77
C ILE A 117 -12.35 5.77 -1.44
N ASP A 118 -13.42 6.56 -1.38
CA ASP A 118 -13.96 7.09 -0.13
C ASP A 118 -14.36 5.95 0.83
N ARG A 119 -15.14 4.98 0.33
CA ARG A 119 -15.54 3.80 1.12
C ARG A 119 -14.33 2.99 1.58
N LEU A 120 -13.34 2.78 0.71
CA LEU A 120 -12.12 2.06 1.09
C LEU A 120 -11.35 2.81 2.18
N ARG A 121 -11.19 4.13 2.07
CA ARG A 121 -10.52 4.96 3.09
C ARG A 121 -11.27 4.92 4.43
N SER A 122 -12.60 4.95 4.43
CA SER A 122 -13.40 4.76 5.65
C SER A 122 -13.17 3.38 6.27
N GLN A 123 -13.26 2.32 5.47
CA GLN A 123 -13.01 0.95 5.93
C GLN A 123 -11.59 0.78 6.51
N LEU A 124 -10.58 1.41 5.90
CA LEU A 124 -9.21 1.35 6.39
C LEU A 124 -9.05 2.04 7.76
N GLN A 125 -9.71 3.17 7.96
CA GLN A 125 -9.73 3.89 9.26
C GLN A 125 -10.48 3.12 10.35
N GLU A 126 -11.53 2.38 10.00
CA GLU A 126 -12.27 1.55 10.95
C GLU A 126 -11.49 0.29 11.36
N ASN A 127 -10.75 -0.32 10.42
CA ASN A 127 -10.08 -1.59 10.65
C ASN A 127 -8.65 -1.44 11.21
N HIS A 128 -8.01 -0.28 11.07
CA HIS A 128 -6.60 -0.08 11.42
C HIS A 128 -6.36 1.25 12.12
N THR A 129 -5.32 1.30 12.96
CA THR A 129 -4.68 2.58 13.32
C THR A 129 -3.90 3.09 12.10
N VAL A 130 -4.53 3.97 11.31
CA VAL A 130 -3.90 4.56 10.13
C VAL A 130 -2.91 5.66 10.51
N SER A 131 -1.90 5.86 9.67
CA SER A 131 -1.02 7.03 9.74
C SER A 131 -1.33 7.96 8.57
N PHE A 132 -1.48 9.26 8.84
CA PHE A 132 -1.70 10.25 7.79
C PHE A 132 -0.36 10.82 7.29
N PHE A 133 -0.31 11.19 6.02
CA PHE A 133 0.81 11.92 5.44
C PHE A 133 0.31 13.09 4.57
N ALA A 134 1.05 14.18 4.52
CA ALA A 134 0.74 15.33 3.66
C ALA A 134 1.61 15.40 2.39
N ASN A 135 2.75 14.71 2.38
CA ASN A 135 3.69 14.65 1.26
C ASN A 135 4.59 13.40 1.36
N TYR A 136 5.29 13.06 0.27
CA TYR A 136 6.19 11.91 0.21
C TYR A 136 7.35 11.95 1.24
N GLY A 137 7.76 13.14 1.70
CA GLY A 137 8.85 13.28 2.66
C GLY A 137 8.51 12.67 4.02
N GLU A 138 7.24 12.77 4.43
CA GLU A 138 6.75 12.18 5.67
C GLU A 138 6.77 10.65 5.62
N LEU A 139 6.65 10.05 4.43
CA LEU A 139 6.77 8.60 4.25
C LEU A 139 8.20 8.08 4.47
N SER A 140 9.21 8.95 4.37
CA SER A 140 10.62 8.59 4.59
C SER A 140 10.98 8.44 6.08
N GLY A 141 10.22 9.10 6.97
CA GLY A 141 10.46 9.13 8.43
C GLY A 141 9.43 8.34 9.24
N LEU A 142 8.55 7.59 8.59
CA LEU A 142 7.49 6.83 9.26
C LEU A 142 8.06 5.84 10.28
N PRO A 143 7.28 5.51 11.33
CA PRO A 143 7.64 4.52 12.33
C PRO A 143 7.56 3.08 11.80
N ILE A 144 8.07 2.83 10.58
CA ILE A 144 8.35 1.49 10.04
C ILE A 144 9.29 0.73 11.00
N GLY A 145 10.07 1.43 11.83
CA GLY A 145 10.85 0.83 12.91
C GLY A 145 10.03 -0.01 13.92
N ARG A 146 8.70 0.16 13.99
CA ARG A 146 7.83 -0.71 14.81
C ARG A 146 7.64 -2.11 14.21
N ILE A 147 7.80 -2.28 12.89
CA ILE A 147 7.79 -3.59 12.21
C ILE A 147 8.87 -4.48 12.83
N SER A 148 10.06 -3.92 13.08
CA SER A 148 11.21 -4.65 13.61
C SER A 148 10.91 -5.30 14.96
N HIS A 149 10.30 -4.58 15.90
CA HIS A 149 10.03 -5.11 17.24
C HIS A 149 8.95 -6.20 17.26
N ARG A 150 7.92 -6.09 16.42
CA ARG A 150 6.79 -7.03 16.41
C ARG A 150 7.09 -8.30 15.60
N LEU A 151 7.79 -8.18 14.47
CA LEU A 151 8.23 -9.35 13.70
C LEU A 151 9.30 -10.18 14.45
N LEU A 152 10.13 -9.54 15.27
CA LEU A 152 11.09 -10.23 16.15
C LEU A 152 10.42 -10.94 17.32
N SER A 153 9.27 -10.46 17.82
CA SER A 153 8.55 -11.10 18.93
C SER A 153 7.68 -12.27 18.51
N MET A 154 7.30 -12.37 17.24
CA MET A 154 6.46 -13.46 16.69
C MET A 154 7.26 -14.68 16.20
N ARG A 155 8.60 -14.61 16.23
CA ARG A 155 9.50 -15.71 15.86
C ARG A 155 10.12 -16.44 17.08
N GLN A 156 9.61 -16.19 18.28
CA GLN A 156 9.96 -16.91 19.52
C GLN A 156 8.78 -17.76 20.00
#